data_AF-A0A1H1YGR3-F1
#
_entry.id   AF-A0A1H1YGR3-F1
#
_cell.length_a   1.000
_cell.length_b   1.000
_cell.length_c   1.000
_cell.angle_alpha   90.00
_cell.angle_beta   90.00
_cell.angle_gamma   90.00
#
_symmetry.space_group_name_H-M   'P 1'
#
loop_
_entity.id
_entity.type
_entity.pdbx_description
1 polymer ?
#
loop_
_entity_poly.entity_id
_entity_poly.type
_entity_poly.pdbx_seq_one_letter_code
_entity_poly.pdbx_strand_id
1 'polypeptide(L)'
;MTDVDEAAPTPAGRRRGRKQAGAKKPMPLWQETILLLALALVLAIVIKSLFVQAFYIPSPSMEPQFVENDRILVQKVSYWGSGTPQRGDIVVFEDPGGWLDPADSAGPTNPVAKVLERVGLYPAGGHLVKRVMAVGGDHIVCCDSRGRITVNDRALDETGYLPKGMDPSDMTFDKTVPAGDLWVMGDNRSFSADSRYHTGGAGGGFVDQDLVVGRVFALIWPWGRAELIHRPATFADVPDAKSATD
;
A
#
# COMPACT_ATOMS: atom_id res chain seq x y z
N MET A 1 -81.43 45.83 49.18
CA MET A 1 -80.49 44.98 49.95
C MET A 1 -79.88 44.02 48.93
N THR A 2 -78.68 44.16 48.40
CA THR A 2 -77.49 44.98 48.72
C THR A 2 -76.70 45.19 47.43
N ASP A 3 -76.13 46.38 47.28
CA ASP A 3 -75.05 46.73 46.34
C ASP A 3 -73.76 45.92 46.59
N VAL A 4 -72.84 46.04 45.62
CA VAL A 4 -71.35 46.18 45.69
C VAL A 4 -70.71 45.30 44.59
N ASP A 5 -70.29 45.82 43.44
CA ASP A 5 -69.12 46.64 43.07
C ASP A 5 -67.87 45.84 42.62
N GLU A 6 -67.08 46.50 41.79
CA GLU A 6 -65.64 46.28 41.50
C GLU A 6 -65.20 45.37 40.34
N ALA A 7 -64.21 45.87 39.59
CA ALA A 7 -63.81 45.51 38.24
C ALA A 7 -62.44 44.80 38.10
N ALA A 8 -62.26 44.16 36.93
CA ALA A 8 -61.01 43.91 36.17
C ALA A 8 -59.95 42.92 36.74
N PRO A 9 -58.92 42.46 35.98
CA PRO A 9 -58.68 42.45 34.53
C PRO A 9 -58.37 41.05 33.94
N THR A 10 -58.28 41.01 32.60
CA THR A 10 -57.84 39.94 31.69
C THR A 10 -56.55 39.20 32.09
N PRO A 11 -56.42 37.87 31.89
CA PRO A 11 -55.11 37.24 31.83
C PRO A 11 -54.53 37.38 30.41
N ALA A 12 -53.60 38.32 30.27
CA ALA A 12 -52.69 38.38 29.14
C ALA A 12 -51.60 37.28 29.28
N GLY A 13 -51.51 36.42 28.26
CA GLY A 13 -50.23 35.97 27.73
C GLY A 13 -49.52 34.75 28.36
N ARG A 14 -49.50 33.63 27.62
CA ARG A 14 -48.23 33.06 27.13
C ARG A 14 -48.49 32.06 25.98
N ARG A 15 -48.76 32.59 24.78
CA ARG A 15 -48.46 31.83 23.56
C ARG A 15 -46.94 31.67 23.51
N ARG A 16 -46.45 30.49 23.88
CA ARG A 16 -45.06 30.08 23.59
C ARG A 16 -44.86 30.23 22.08
N GLY A 17 -44.16 31.29 21.68
CA GLY A 17 -43.66 31.44 20.33
C GLY A 17 -42.81 30.22 20.01
N ARG A 18 -43.38 29.31 19.22
CA ARG A 18 -42.61 28.29 18.50
C ARG A 18 -41.64 29.09 17.63
N LYS A 19 -40.38 29.18 18.05
CA LYS A 19 -39.30 29.75 17.23
C LYS A 19 -39.39 29.03 15.89
N GLN A 20 -39.87 29.73 14.87
CA GLN A 20 -39.81 29.23 13.50
C GLN A 20 -38.33 29.03 13.23
N ALA A 21 -37.93 27.77 13.05
CA ALA A 21 -36.64 27.47 12.48
C ALA A 21 -36.59 28.22 11.15
N GLY A 22 -35.72 29.24 11.07
CA GLY A 22 -35.62 30.09 9.90
C GLY A 22 -35.48 29.21 8.67
N ALA A 23 -36.42 29.34 7.74
CA ALA A 23 -36.36 28.66 6.46
C ALA A 23 -35.06 29.08 5.79
N LYS A 24 -34.12 28.14 5.66
CA LYS A 24 -32.87 28.36 4.91
C LYS A 24 -33.28 28.78 3.50
N LYS A 25 -32.75 29.90 3.01
CA LYS A 25 -32.98 30.33 1.62
C LYS A 25 -32.58 29.19 0.68
N PRO A 26 -33.44 28.79 -0.28
CA PRO A 26 -33.08 27.76 -1.24
C PRO A 26 -31.84 28.23 -2.02
N MET A 27 -30.84 27.36 -2.13
CA MET A 27 -29.62 27.69 -2.85
C MET A 27 -29.97 27.78 -4.35
N PRO A 28 -29.36 28.71 -5.11
CA PRO A 28 -29.54 28.74 -6.55
C PRO A 28 -29.03 27.44 -7.17
N LEU A 29 -29.76 26.90 -8.16
CA LEU A 29 -29.54 25.57 -8.74
C LEU A 29 -28.10 25.30 -9.20
N TRP A 30 -27.38 26.31 -9.68
CA TRP A 30 -25.97 26.18 -10.07
C TRP A 30 -25.05 25.93 -8.86
N GLN A 31 -25.33 26.54 -7.71
CA GLN A 31 -24.60 26.28 -6.47
C GLN A 31 -24.92 24.88 -5.92
N GLU A 32 -26.18 24.43 -6.00
CA GLU A 32 -26.55 23.06 -5.64
C GLU A 32 -25.86 22.04 -6.55
N THR A 33 -25.82 22.30 -7.86
CA THR A 33 -25.14 21.43 -8.83
C THR A 33 -23.63 21.37 -8.57
N ILE A 34 -22.97 22.53 -8.37
CA ILE A 34 -21.54 22.58 -8.03
C ILE A 34 -21.26 21.87 -6.71
N LEU A 35 -22.11 22.08 -5.69
CA LEU A 35 -21.95 21.42 -4.40
C LEU A 35 -22.05 19.89 -4.53
N LEU A 36 -23.02 19.39 -5.30
CA LEU A 36 -23.19 17.96 -5.56
C LEU A 36 -22.01 17.38 -6.34
N LEU A 37 -21.53 18.08 -7.38
CA LEU A 37 -20.35 17.65 -8.14
C LEU A 37 -19.09 17.65 -7.28
N ALA A 38 -18.89 18.67 -6.46
CA ALA A 38 -17.77 18.74 -5.53
C ALA A 38 -17.84 17.62 -4.49
N LEU A 39 -19.03 17.34 -3.93
CA LEU A 39 -19.23 16.23 -3.00
C LEU A 39 -18.95 14.88 -3.67
N ALA A 40 -19.44 14.66 -4.88
CA ALA A 40 -19.18 13.44 -5.64
C ALA A 40 -17.68 13.26 -5.93
N LEU A 41 -16.99 14.34 -6.31
CA LEU A 41 -15.54 14.33 -6.53
C LEU A 41 -14.78 14.01 -5.23
N VAL A 42 -15.15 14.64 -4.11
CA VAL A 42 -14.54 14.35 -2.80
C VAL A 42 -14.78 12.91 -2.41
N LEU A 43 -16.00 12.40 -2.54
CA LEU A 43 -16.33 11.02 -2.21
C LEU A 43 -15.55 10.05 -3.11
N ALA A 44 -15.43 10.34 -4.40
CA ALA A 44 -14.65 9.53 -5.32
C ALA A 44 -13.16 9.50 -4.94
N ILE A 45 -12.59 10.64 -4.53
CA ILE A 45 -11.21 10.73 -4.06
C ILE A 45 -11.04 9.93 -2.77
N VAL A 46 -11.94 10.09 -1.80
CA VAL A 46 -11.90 9.38 -0.50
C VAL A 46 -12.04 7.88 -0.69
N ILE A 47 -12.98 7.44 -1.53
CA ILE A 47 -13.11 6.01 -1.83
C ILE A 47 -11.81 5.54 -2.48
N LYS A 48 -11.37 6.15 -3.59
CA LYS A 48 -10.15 5.72 -4.29
C LYS A 48 -8.91 5.70 -3.39
N SER A 49 -8.72 6.67 -2.51
CA SER A 49 -7.55 6.73 -1.63
C SER A 49 -7.49 5.60 -0.61
N LEU A 50 -8.64 4.99 -0.26
CA LEU A 50 -8.67 3.82 0.61
C LEU A 50 -8.21 2.54 -0.11
N PHE A 51 -8.43 2.43 -1.43
CA PHE A 51 -8.11 1.22 -2.20
C PHE A 51 -6.75 1.30 -2.90
N VAL A 52 -6.35 2.50 -3.31
CA VAL A 52 -5.20 2.73 -4.19
C VAL A 52 -4.29 3.81 -3.63
N GLN A 53 -2.99 3.53 -3.59
CA GLN A 53 -1.96 4.50 -3.25
C GLN A 53 -0.92 4.61 -4.37
N ALA A 54 -0.48 5.82 -4.65
CA ALA A 54 0.58 6.07 -5.62
C ALA A 54 1.94 6.20 -4.92
N PHE A 55 2.97 5.59 -5.49
CA PHE A 55 4.35 5.71 -5.04
C PHE A 55 5.25 6.15 -6.17
N TYR A 56 6.34 6.85 -5.83
CA TYR A 56 7.45 7.10 -6.75
C TYR A 56 8.59 6.14 -6.46
N ILE A 57 9.37 5.78 -7.49
CA ILE A 57 10.51 4.87 -7.34
C ILE A 57 11.80 5.70 -7.21
N PRO A 58 12.48 5.68 -6.06
CA PRO A 58 13.69 6.47 -5.83
C PRO A 58 14.99 5.75 -6.21
N SER A 59 14.96 4.44 -6.49
CA SER A 59 16.17 3.62 -6.64
C SER A 59 16.08 2.62 -7.81
N PRO A 60 17.22 2.10 -8.31
CA PRO A 60 17.26 1.19 -9.45
C PRO A 60 17.07 -0.29 -9.06
N SER A 61 16.75 -0.58 -7.79
CA SER A 61 16.73 -1.95 -7.25
C SER A 61 15.69 -2.89 -7.86
N MET A 62 14.71 -2.33 -8.58
CA MET A 62 13.66 -3.07 -9.29
C MET A 62 13.79 -2.99 -10.82
N GLU A 63 14.94 -2.54 -11.34
CA GLU A 63 15.20 -2.59 -12.77
C GLU A 63 15.23 -4.05 -13.27
N PRO A 64 14.76 -4.33 -14.50
CA PRO A 64 14.31 -3.36 -15.51
C PRO A 64 12.82 -2.98 -15.38
N GLN A 65 12.08 -3.64 -14.48
CA GLN A 65 10.63 -3.50 -14.35
C GLN A 65 10.22 -2.09 -13.88
N PHE A 66 10.95 -1.53 -12.91
CA PHE A 66 10.81 -0.14 -12.48
C PHE A 66 12.15 0.57 -12.49
N VAL A 67 12.12 1.78 -13.04
CA VAL A 67 13.26 2.67 -13.17
C VAL A 67 13.08 3.85 -12.21
N GLU A 68 14.18 4.52 -11.86
CA GLU A 68 14.12 5.73 -11.06
C GLU A 68 13.15 6.77 -11.68
N ASN A 69 12.38 7.43 -10.81
CA ASN A 69 11.33 8.41 -11.12
C ASN A 69 10.02 7.84 -11.71
N ASP A 70 9.84 6.52 -11.71
CA ASP A 70 8.56 5.89 -12.02
C ASP A 70 7.47 6.30 -11.06
N ARG A 71 6.22 6.20 -11.53
CA ARG A 71 5.06 6.23 -10.65
C ARG A 71 4.28 4.94 -10.78
N ILE A 72 4.11 4.27 -9.67
CA ILE A 72 3.39 3.01 -9.59
C ILE A 72 2.12 3.17 -8.75
N LEU A 73 1.14 2.31 -8.99
CA LEU A 73 -0.06 2.19 -8.17
C LEU A 73 -0.05 0.88 -7.39
N VAL A 74 -0.43 1.00 -6.13
CA VAL A 74 -0.50 -0.09 -5.16
C VAL A 74 -1.95 -0.33 -4.77
N GLN A 75 -2.39 -1.59 -4.84
CA GLN A 75 -3.70 -2.03 -4.35
C GLN A 75 -3.57 -2.49 -2.90
N LYS A 76 -4.16 -1.73 -1.97
CA LYS A 76 -4.16 -2.04 -0.53
C LYS A 76 -5.04 -3.24 -0.19
N VAL A 77 -6.15 -3.39 -0.91
CA VAL A 77 -7.20 -4.36 -0.60
C VAL A 77 -6.86 -5.81 -0.94
N SER A 78 -5.76 -6.04 -1.66
CA SER A 78 -5.26 -7.36 -2.00
C SER A 78 -5.12 -8.27 -0.78
N TYR A 79 -4.79 -7.67 0.35
CA TYR A 79 -4.38 -8.38 1.57
C TYR A 79 -5.29 -8.06 2.75
N TRP A 80 -6.52 -7.58 2.49
CA TRP A 80 -7.51 -7.41 3.56
C TRP A 80 -8.16 -8.74 3.93
N GLY A 81 -8.47 -8.91 5.21
CA GLY A 81 -9.14 -10.11 5.74
C GLY A 81 -8.20 -11.32 5.71
N SER A 82 -8.47 -12.28 4.82
CA SER A 82 -7.67 -13.50 4.66
C SER A 82 -6.73 -13.47 3.45
N GLY A 83 -6.61 -12.33 2.75
CA GLY A 83 -5.66 -12.18 1.66
C GLY A 83 -4.25 -11.99 2.20
N THR A 84 -3.27 -12.71 1.66
CA THR A 84 -1.85 -12.56 2.02
C THR A 84 -1.00 -12.35 0.76
N PRO A 85 0.18 -11.73 0.88
CA PRO A 85 1.15 -11.65 -0.20
C PRO A 85 1.50 -13.04 -0.73
N GLN A 86 1.62 -13.16 -2.05
CA GLN A 86 1.94 -14.43 -2.71
C GLN A 86 3.31 -14.33 -3.40
N ARG A 87 3.93 -15.49 -3.64
CA ARG A 87 5.19 -15.60 -4.39
C ARG A 87 5.05 -14.89 -5.74
N GLY A 88 6.06 -14.11 -6.12
CA GLY A 88 6.11 -13.33 -7.35
C GLY A 88 5.35 -11.99 -7.30
N ASP A 89 4.57 -11.71 -6.26
CA ASP A 89 3.99 -10.38 -6.08
C ASP A 89 5.09 -9.34 -5.90
N ILE A 90 4.90 -8.17 -6.50
CA ILE A 90 5.68 -7.00 -6.15
C ILE A 90 4.91 -6.26 -5.06
N VAL A 91 5.54 -6.04 -3.92
CA VAL A 91 4.92 -5.40 -2.76
C VAL A 91 5.63 -4.11 -2.40
N VAL A 92 4.83 -3.17 -1.88
CA VAL A 92 5.35 -2.01 -1.16
C VAL A 92 5.14 -2.24 0.32
N PHE A 93 6.17 -2.07 1.14
CA PHE A 93 6.13 -2.30 2.58
C PHE A 93 6.89 -1.21 3.34
N GLU A 94 6.47 -0.96 4.58
CA GLU A 94 7.17 -0.08 5.52
C GLU A 94 8.54 -0.67 5.89
N ASP A 95 9.56 0.18 6.09
CA ASP A 95 10.88 -0.27 6.54
C ASP A 95 10.74 -1.07 7.86
N PRO A 96 11.10 -2.37 7.89
CA PRO A 96 11.06 -3.18 9.11
C PRO A 96 12.10 -2.73 10.15
N GLY A 97 12.98 -1.79 9.78
CA GLY A 97 13.93 -1.13 10.65
C GLY A 97 15.35 -1.30 10.12
N GLY A 98 15.94 -0.19 9.66
CA GLY A 98 17.35 -0.13 9.27
C GLY A 98 17.64 -0.70 7.88
N TRP A 99 16.62 -0.78 7.02
CA TRP A 99 16.80 -1.09 5.59
C TRP A 99 16.96 0.17 4.74
N LEU A 100 16.41 1.29 5.21
CA LEU A 100 16.54 2.58 4.53
C LEU A 100 17.51 3.50 5.28
N ASP A 101 18.25 4.27 4.50
CA ASP A 101 19.00 5.40 5.04
C ASP A 101 18.02 6.50 5.50
N PRO A 102 18.42 7.37 6.45
CA PRO A 102 17.56 8.44 6.95
C PRO A 102 17.04 9.39 5.86
N ALA A 103 17.79 9.54 4.77
CA ALA A 103 17.39 10.35 3.62
C ALA A 103 16.20 9.73 2.86
N ASP A 104 16.16 8.40 2.71
CA ASP A 104 15.10 7.68 2.01
C ASP A 104 13.85 7.48 2.88
N SER A 105 14.01 7.63 4.18
CA SER A 105 12.91 7.69 5.15
C SER A 105 12.26 9.06 5.27
N ALA A 106 12.80 10.10 4.61
CA ALA A 106 12.32 11.47 4.76
C ALA A 106 11.02 11.71 3.97
N GLY A 107 9.92 11.99 4.68
CA GLY A 107 8.64 12.41 4.09
C GLY A 107 8.58 13.90 3.72
N PRO A 108 7.47 14.36 3.11
CA PRO A 108 7.28 15.76 2.78
C PRO A 108 7.29 16.67 4.00
N THR A 109 8.00 17.80 3.91
CA THR A 109 8.09 18.79 5.00
C THR A 109 6.96 19.81 4.99
N ASN A 110 6.38 20.11 3.82
CA ASN A 110 5.30 21.08 3.65
C ASN A 110 3.94 20.53 4.17
N PRO A 111 3.17 21.29 4.97
CA PRO A 111 1.84 20.89 5.46
C PRO A 111 0.87 20.41 4.37
N VAL A 112 0.85 21.06 3.21
CA VAL A 112 -0.05 20.69 2.10
C VAL A 112 0.31 19.30 1.56
N ALA A 113 1.61 19.05 1.37
CA ALA A 113 2.10 17.76 0.89
C ALA A 113 1.85 16.64 1.90
N LYS A 114 1.99 16.88 3.21
CA LYS A 114 1.63 15.91 4.26
C LYS A 114 0.14 15.54 4.24
N VAL A 115 -0.74 16.50 4.01
CA VAL A 115 -2.17 16.22 3.87
C VAL A 115 -2.44 15.38 2.63
N LEU A 116 -1.82 15.73 1.50
CA LEU A 116 -1.94 14.97 0.26
C LEU A 116 -1.38 13.55 0.39
N GLU A 117 -0.28 13.37 1.11
CA GLU A 117 0.30 12.05 1.43
C GLU A 117 -0.67 11.19 2.24
N ARG A 118 -1.27 11.77 3.29
CA ARG A 118 -2.25 11.07 4.14
C ARG A 118 -3.48 10.61 3.36
N VAL A 119 -3.87 11.33 2.31
CA VAL A 119 -4.97 10.94 1.43
C VAL A 119 -4.50 10.20 0.17
N GLY A 120 -3.26 9.72 0.12
CA GLY A 120 -2.72 8.91 -0.98
C GLY A 120 -2.53 9.64 -2.31
N LEU A 121 -2.55 10.98 -2.30
CA LEU A 121 -2.37 11.88 -3.44
C LEU A 121 -0.95 12.47 -3.53
N TYR A 122 -0.07 12.14 -2.58
CA TYR A 122 1.35 12.47 -2.59
C TYR A 122 2.15 11.23 -2.20
N PRO A 123 3.35 11.02 -2.78
CA PRO A 123 4.13 9.82 -2.46
C PRO A 123 4.63 9.83 -1.01
N ALA A 124 4.57 8.66 -0.37
CA ALA A 124 5.07 8.46 0.99
C ALA A 124 6.55 8.03 0.97
N GLY A 125 7.34 8.56 1.92
CA GLY A 125 8.71 8.11 2.18
C GLY A 125 8.75 6.92 3.16
N GLY A 126 9.92 6.32 3.37
CA GLY A 126 10.07 5.23 4.36
C GLY A 126 9.49 3.87 3.94
N HIS A 127 9.26 3.70 2.64
CA HIS A 127 8.75 2.45 2.07
C HIS A 127 9.72 1.86 1.05
N LEU A 128 9.73 0.54 0.96
CA LEU A 128 10.52 -0.20 -0.02
C LEU A 128 9.60 -0.92 -1.01
N VAL A 129 10.10 -1.14 -2.22
CA VAL A 129 9.42 -1.94 -3.25
C VAL A 129 10.31 -3.12 -3.60
N LYS A 130 9.81 -4.35 -3.41
CA LYS A 130 10.54 -5.59 -3.70
C LYS A 130 9.59 -6.67 -4.23
N ARG A 131 10.15 -7.71 -4.84
CA ARG A 131 9.41 -8.92 -5.22
C ARG A 131 9.43 -9.93 -4.08
N VAL A 132 8.28 -10.51 -3.77
CA VAL A 132 8.15 -11.64 -2.85
C VAL A 132 8.71 -12.88 -3.54
N MET A 133 9.81 -13.42 -3.01
CA MET A 133 10.41 -14.64 -3.54
C MET A 133 9.89 -15.89 -2.84
N ALA A 134 9.62 -15.78 -1.54
CA ALA A 134 9.10 -16.86 -0.71
C ALA A 134 8.20 -16.29 0.40
N VAL A 135 7.21 -17.08 0.81
CA VAL A 135 6.22 -16.75 1.85
C VAL A 135 6.34 -17.71 3.02
N GLY A 136 5.70 -17.42 4.15
CA GLY A 136 5.79 -18.24 5.36
C GLY A 136 5.63 -19.76 5.13
N GLY A 137 6.56 -20.53 5.68
CA GLY A 137 6.71 -21.96 5.50
C GLY A 137 7.68 -22.37 4.39
N ASP A 138 7.92 -21.50 3.40
CA ASP A 138 8.81 -21.84 2.27
C ASP A 138 10.25 -22.03 2.69
N HIS A 139 10.91 -22.99 2.05
CA HIS A 139 12.35 -23.15 2.07
C HIS A 139 12.96 -22.52 0.82
N ILE A 140 13.73 -21.45 0.99
CA ILE A 140 14.40 -20.73 -0.11
C ILE A 140 15.91 -20.87 0.01
N VAL A 141 16.56 -21.24 -1.09
CA VAL A 141 18.01 -21.46 -1.15
C VAL A 141 18.60 -20.74 -2.35
N CYS A 142 19.70 -20.02 -2.12
CA CYS A 142 20.66 -19.71 -3.18
C CYS A 142 21.99 -20.43 -2.91
N CYS A 143 22.49 -21.23 -3.84
CA CYS A 143 21.89 -21.55 -5.15
C CYS A 143 22.13 -23.01 -5.51
N ASP A 144 21.30 -23.54 -6.43
CA ASP A 144 21.51 -24.85 -7.01
C ASP A 144 22.83 -24.93 -7.78
N SER A 145 23.20 -26.12 -8.26
CA SER A 145 24.46 -26.33 -8.99
C SER A 145 24.57 -25.55 -10.31
N ARG A 146 23.50 -24.88 -10.75
CA ARG A 146 23.45 -24.02 -11.94
C ARG A 146 23.32 -22.54 -11.59
N GLY A 147 23.45 -22.17 -10.31
CA GLY A 147 23.36 -20.78 -9.85
C GLY A 147 21.93 -20.25 -9.75
N ARG A 148 20.90 -21.11 -9.72
CA ARG A 148 19.50 -20.68 -9.61
C ARG A 148 19.03 -20.69 -8.16
N ILE A 149 18.12 -19.77 -7.84
CA ILE A 149 17.37 -19.81 -6.58
C ILE A 149 16.35 -20.95 -6.66
N THR A 150 16.23 -21.71 -5.58
CA THR A 150 15.18 -22.71 -5.40
C THR A 150 14.22 -22.28 -4.30
N VAL A 151 12.93 -22.56 -4.50
CA VAL A 151 11.88 -22.44 -3.48
C VAL A 151 11.19 -23.79 -3.37
N ASN A 152 11.20 -24.39 -2.18
CA ASN A 152 10.67 -25.74 -1.92
C ASN A 152 11.20 -26.77 -2.94
N ASP A 153 12.53 -26.82 -3.09
CA ASP A 153 13.26 -27.66 -4.05
C ASP A 153 13.00 -27.35 -5.55
N ARG A 154 12.12 -26.38 -5.86
CA ARG A 154 11.82 -25.97 -7.24
C ARG A 154 12.71 -24.82 -7.67
N ALA A 155 13.58 -25.06 -8.65
CA ALA A 155 14.40 -24.01 -9.26
C ALA A 155 13.54 -23.02 -10.04
N LEU A 156 13.74 -21.72 -9.79
CA LEU A 156 13.05 -20.63 -10.49
C LEU A 156 13.74 -20.32 -11.82
N ASP A 157 12.93 -20.04 -12.84
CA ASP A 157 13.38 -19.36 -14.06
C ASP A 157 13.09 -17.86 -13.92
N GLU A 158 14.13 -17.08 -13.70
CA GLU A 158 14.04 -15.64 -13.41
C GLU A 158 14.37 -14.77 -14.64
N THR A 159 14.66 -15.40 -15.78
CA THR A 159 15.09 -14.70 -17.00
C THR A 159 14.06 -13.71 -17.54
N GLY A 160 12.79 -13.86 -17.16
CA GLY A 160 11.69 -13.00 -17.57
C GLY A 160 11.58 -11.67 -16.82
N TYR A 161 12.22 -11.51 -15.66
CA TYR A 161 12.16 -10.25 -14.88
C TYR A 161 13.51 -9.75 -14.38
N LEU A 162 14.57 -10.54 -14.44
CA LEU A 162 15.92 -10.03 -14.15
C LEU A 162 16.48 -9.22 -15.33
N PRO A 163 17.34 -8.23 -15.07
CA PRO A 163 18.21 -7.66 -16.10
C PRO A 163 18.96 -8.75 -16.87
N LYS A 164 19.16 -8.54 -18.17
CA LYS A 164 19.81 -9.53 -19.04
C LYS A 164 21.22 -9.86 -18.55
N GLY A 165 21.50 -11.16 -18.37
CA GLY A 165 22.80 -11.64 -17.91
C GLY A 165 23.06 -11.45 -16.42
N MET A 166 22.05 -11.05 -15.65
CA MET A 166 22.15 -10.95 -14.20
C MET A 166 22.06 -12.33 -13.55
N ASP A 167 22.96 -12.59 -12.62
CA ASP A 167 22.89 -13.77 -11.77
C ASP A 167 21.71 -13.68 -10.79
N PRO A 168 21.01 -14.80 -10.52
CA PRO A 168 19.96 -14.86 -9.50
C PRO A 168 20.40 -14.36 -8.13
N SER A 169 21.65 -14.57 -7.72
CA SER A 169 22.19 -13.93 -6.52
C SER A 169 23.70 -14.06 -6.51
N ASP A 170 24.34 -13.05 -5.95
CA ASP A 170 25.76 -13.00 -5.60
C ASP A 170 26.02 -13.44 -4.13
N MET A 171 24.95 -13.61 -3.35
CA MET A 171 24.98 -14.05 -1.96
C MET A 171 24.37 -15.44 -1.80
N THR A 172 25.00 -16.27 -0.97
CA THR A 172 24.45 -17.59 -0.59
C THR A 172 23.53 -17.45 0.62
N PHE A 173 22.46 -18.22 0.64
CA PHE A 173 21.53 -18.28 1.76
C PHE A 173 20.74 -19.59 1.70
N ASP A 174 20.34 -20.05 2.88
CA ASP A 174 19.47 -21.21 3.09
C ASP A 174 18.55 -20.83 4.25
N LYS A 175 17.27 -20.60 3.93
CA LYS A 175 16.30 -20.01 4.87
C LYS A 175 14.96 -20.71 4.77
N THR A 176 14.38 -21.01 5.92
CA THR A 176 12.94 -21.31 6.02
C THR A 176 12.24 -20.04 6.47
N VAL A 177 11.27 -19.56 5.69
CA VAL A 177 10.54 -18.31 5.99
C VAL A 177 9.58 -18.56 7.16
N PRO A 178 9.65 -17.78 8.25
CA PRO A 178 8.71 -17.91 9.36
C PRO A 178 7.26 -17.70 8.93
N ALA A 179 6.31 -18.30 9.66
CA ALA A 179 4.90 -18.02 9.42
C ALA A 179 4.59 -16.54 9.66
N GLY A 180 3.86 -15.91 8.74
CA GLY A 180 3.57 -14.47 8.77
C GLY A 180 4.65 -13.58 8.12
N ASP A 181 5.78 -14.15 7.75
CA ASP A 181 6.89 -13.39 7.15
C ASP A 181 7.06 -13.67 5.65
N LEU A 182 7.85 -12.81 5.02
CA LEU A 182 8.22 -12.85 3.62
C LEU A 182 9.75 -12.81 3.46
N TRP A 183 10.24 -13.49 2.43
CA TRP A 183 11.57 -13.24 1.87
C TRP A 183 11.42 -12.46 0.57
N VAL A 184 11.99 -11.25 0.54
CA VAL A 184 11.80 -10.32 -0.58
C VAL A 184 13.13 -9.95 -1.22
N MET A 185 13.15 -9.82 -2.54
CA MET A 185 14.35 -9.48 -3.30
C MET A 185 14.05 -8.42 -4.36
N GLY A 186 15.03 -7.58 -4.65
CA GLY A 186 14.97 -6.69 -5.81
C GLY A 186 15.21 -7.47 -7.10
N ASP A 187 14.61 -7.02 -8.20
CA ASP A 187 14.85 -7.62 -9.51
C ASP A 187 16.26 -7.27 -10.03
N ASN A 188 16.78 -6.10 -9.65
CA ASN A 188 18.17 -5.72 -9.91
C ASN A 188 19.08 -6.22 -8.77
N ARG A 189 19.40 -7.51 -8.80
CA ARG A 189 20.02 -8.28 -7.71
C ARG A 189 21.27 -7.63 -7.12
N SER A 190 22.21 -7.21 -7.96
CA SER A 190 23.48 -6.61 -7.52
C SER A 190 23.33 -5.16 -7.00
N PHE A 191 22.16 -4.54 -7.18
CA PHE A 191 21.87 -3.16 -6.77
C PHE A 191 20.67 -3.10 -5.81
N SER A 192 20.47 -4.15 -5.03
CA SER A 192 19.34 -4.26 -4.11
C SER A 192 19.80 -4.72 -2.73
N ALA A 193 19.78 -3.79 -1.77
CA ALA A 193 19.79 -4.12 -0.34
C ALA A 193 18.42 -4.66 0.06
N ASP A 194 18.25 -5.98 -0.03
CA ASP A 194 17.02 -6.70 0.26
C ASP A 194 17.24 -7.76 1.35
N SER A 195 16.34 -8.75 1.49
CA SER A 195 16.41 -9.78 2.54
C SER A 195 17.79 -10.41 2.70
N ARG A 196 18.54 -10.56 1.60
CA ARG A 196 19.90 -11.13 1.59
C ARG A 196 20.91 -10.29 2.38
N TYR A 197 20.79 -8.97 2.33
CA TYR A 197 21.70 -8.04 3.02
C TYR A 197 21.33 -7.86 4.49
N HIS A 198 20.07 -8.05 4.86
CA HIS A 198 19.56 -7.74 6.19
C HIS A 198 19.47 -8.96 7.12
N THR A 199 20.16 -10.07 6.79
CA THR A 199 20.11 -11.31 7.59
C THR A 199 20.70 -11.17 9.01
N GLY A 200 21.56 -10.19 9.23
CA GLY A 200 22.13 -9.89 10.56
C GLY A 200 21.31 -8.88 11.38
N GLY A 201 20.25 -8.30 10.81
CA GLY A 201 19.39 -7.32 11.48
C GLY A 201 18.31 -7.97 12.36
N ALA A 202 17.48 -7.13 12.99
CA ALA A 202 16.46 -7.54 13.97
C ALA A 202 15.45 -8.57 13.42
N GLY A 203 15.13 -8.52 12.12
CA GLY A 203 14.21 -9.46 11.45
C GLY A 203 14.90 -10.64 10.74
N GLY A 204 16.23 -10.79 10.83
CA GLY A 204 16.92 -11.92 10.19
C GLY A 204 16.82 -11.95 8.66
N GLY A 205 16.52 -10.81 8.02
CA GLY A 205 16.27 -10.65 6.60
C GLY A 205 14.80 -10.83 6.20
N PHE A 206 13.95 -11.27 7.13
CA PHE A 206 12.53 -11.45 6.89
C PHE A 206 11.76 -10.15 7.06
N VAL A 207 10.65 -10.04 6.34
CA VAL A 207 9.72 -8.91 6.40
C VAL A 207 8.37 -9.42 6.86
N ASP A 208 7.88 -8.89 7.99
CA ASP A 208 6.53 -9.17 8.48
C ASP A 208 5.51 -8.73 7.42
N GLN A 209 4.60 -9.64 7.03
CA GLN A 209 3.58 -9.36 6.03
C GLN A 209 2.65 -8.21 6.47
N ASP A 210 2.52 -7.92 7.76
CA ASP A 210 1.70 -6.82 8.29
C ASP A 210 2.31 -5.44 7.97
N LEU A 211 3.60 -5.38 7.63
CA LEU A 211 4.24 -4.16 7.13
C LEU A 211 3.92 -3.88 5.65
N VAL A 212 3.28 -4.82 4.95
CA VAL A 212 2.96 -4.67 3.53
C VAL A 212 1.78 -3.70 3.35
N VAL A 213 2.07 -2.57 2.71
CA VAL A 213 1.06 -1.56 2.33
C VAL A 213 0.14 -2.10 1.23
N GLY A 214 0.69 -2.87 0.29
CA GLY A 214 -0.11 -3.54 -0.74
C GLY A 214 0.71 -4.05 -1.92
N ARG A 215 -0.02 -4.60 -2.91
CA ARG A 215 0.55 -5.15 -4.14
C ARG A 215 0.65 -4.07 -5.23
N VAL A 216 1.79 -3.98 -5.89
CA VAL A 216 1.93 -3.16 -7.11
C VAL A 216 1.15 -3.81 -8.25
N PHE A 217 0.27 -3.05 -8.90
CA PHE A 217 -0.55 -3.57 -10.00
C PHE A 217 -0.45 -2.76 -11.30
N ALA A 218 0.12 -1.56 -11.25
CA ALA A 218 0.31 -0.74 -12.45
C ALA A 218 1.53 0.16 -12.34
N LEU A 219 2.25 0.28 -13.45
CA LEU A 219 3.14 1.39 -13.74
C LEU A 219 2.34 2.42 -14.55
N ILE A 220 2.24 3.66 -14.07
CA ILE A 220 1.36 4.69 -14.66
C ILE A 220 2.12 5.86 -15.26
N TRP A 221 3.38 6.06 -14.90
CA TRP A 221 4.23 7.08 -15.47
C TRP A 221 5.67 6.59 -15.56
N PRO A 222 6.38 6.86 -16.67
CA PRO A 222 5.99 7.66 -17.84
C PRO A 222 5.02 6.93 -18.76
N TRP A 223 4.11 7.68 -19.41
CA TRP A 223 3.01 7.13 -20.21
C TRP A 223 3.44 6.16 -21.32
N GLY A 224 4.65 6.34 -21.88
CA GLY A 224 5.19 5.50 -22.96
C GLY A 224 5.50 4.05 -22.57
N ARG A 225 5.48 3.74 -21.27
CA ARG A 225 5.65 2.38 -20.73
C ARG A 225 4.65 2.06 -19.61
N ALA A 226 3.52 2.76 -19.61
CA ALA A 226 2.46 2.45 -18.67
C ALA A 226 1.93 1.04 -18.94
N GLU A 227 1.86 0.22 -17.92
CA GLU A 227 1.46 -1.18 -18.04
C GLU A 227 0.84 -1.73 -16.75
N LEU A 228 0.08 -2.81 -16.91
CA LEU A 228 -0.45 -3.58 -15.79
C LEU A 228 0.58 -4.64 -15.37
N ILE A 229 0.85 -4.67 -14.07
CA ILE A 229 1.84 -5.55 -13.47
C ILE A 229 1.18 -6.85 -13.07
N HIS A 230 1.72 -7.94 -13.63
CA HIS A 230 1.25 -9.30 -13.40
C HIS A 230 2.32 -10.11 -12.70
N ARG A 231 1.88 -11.16 -12.02
CA ARG A 231 2.80 -12.12 -11.41
C ARG A 231 3.48 -12.94 -12.50
N PRO A 232 4.81 -13.15 -12.42
CA PRO A 232 5.50 -14.04 -13.34
C PRO A 232 5.01 -15.49 -13.18
N ALA A 233 4.92 -16.22 -14.30
CA ALA A 233 4.52 -17.62 -14.30
C ALA A 233 5.50 -18.55 -13.57
N THR A 234 6.75 -18.11 -13.35
CA THR A 234 7.81 -18.92 -12.71
C THR A 234 7.43 -19.44 -11.31
N PHE A 235 6.54 -18.72 -10.61
CA PHE A 235 6.08 -19.09 -9.27
C PHE A 235 4.85 -20.01 -9.28
N ALA A 236 4.21 -20.22 -10.43
CA ALA A 236 2.97 -20.99 -10.52
C ALA A 236 3.17 -22.49 -10.23
N ASP A 237 4.35 -23.02 -10.57
CA ASP A 237 4.70 -24.43 -10.39
C ASP A 237 5.53 -24.69 -9.13
N VAL A 238 5.67 -23.68 -8.26
CA VAL A 238 6.36 -23.86 -6.97
C VAL A 238 5.42 -24.61 -6.03
N PRO A 239 5.79 -25.79 -5.53
CA PRO A 239 4.95 -26.54 -4.62
C PRO A 239 4.79 -25.77 -3.30
N ASP A 240 3.68 -26.01 -2.62
CA ASP A 240 3.50 -25.50 -1.26
C ASP A 240 4.54 -26.08 -0.31
N ALA A 241 4.78 -25.36 0.79
CA ALA A 241 5.68 -25.80 1.83
C ALA A 241 5.24 -27.17 2.37
N LYS A 242 6.20 -28.09 2.54
CA LYS A 242 5.94 -29.38 3.18
C LYS A 242 5.48 -29.10 4.60
N SER A 243 4.32 -29.64 4.98
CA SER A 243 3.84 -29.54 6.35
C SER A 243 4.85 -30.22 7.27
N ALA A 244 5.11 -29.66 8.45
CA ALA A 244 6.07 -30.20 9.42
C ALA A 244 5.61 -31.53 10.08
N THR A 245 4.80 -32.33 9.39
CA THR A 245 4.13 -33.53 9.91
C THR A 245 4.34 -34.78 9.03
N ASP A 246 5.17 -34.70 7.97
CA ASP A 246 5.53 -35.88 7.16
C ASP A 246 6.92 -36.44 7.53
#